data_AF-A0A5Y8WMH6-F1
#
_entry.id   AF-A0A5Y8WMH6-F1
#
_cell.length_a   1.000
_cell.length_b   1.000
_cell.length_c   1.000
_cell.angle_alpha   90.00
_cell.angle_beta   90.00
_cell.angle_gamma   90.00
#
_symmetry.space_group_name_H-M   'P 1'
#
loop_
_entity.id
_entity.type
_entity.pdbx_description
1 polymer ?
#
loop_
_entity_poly.entity_id
_entity_poly.type
_entity_poly.pdbx_seq_one_letter_code
_entity_poly.pdbx_strand_id
1 'polypeptide(L)'
;SLGRIIDAFGSIVFNLEKSSYEAQVGLMCEAFYDKNLDFSYKLFVEKGQVNFKNLILGALQDEKTKAITGMFNALANFIIDFSKDYDLKVLLSGGVFQNITLLEILKAKNFDFFIPLKYPCNDSSIALGQMVHFLNLEK
;
A
#
# COMPACT_ATOMS: atom_id res chain seq x y z
N SER A 1 -3.40 -3.41 -10.14
CA SER A 1 -2.37 -3.93 -9.20
C SER A 1 -1.75 -2.76 -8.48
N LEU A 2 -1.81 -2.70 -7.14
CA LEU A 2 -1.21 -1.61 -6.35
C LEU A 2 0.32 -1.66 -6.35
N GLY A 3 0.91 -2.86 -6.31
CA GLY A 3 2.37 -3.02 -6.38
C GLY A 3 2.96 -2.38 -7.65
N ARG A 4 2.30 -2.55 -8.81
CA ARG A 4 2.73 -1.90 -10.06
C ARG A 4 2.60 -0.37 -10.05
N ILE A 5 1.62 0.18 -9.31
CA ILE A 5 1.53 1.64 -9.12
C ILE A 5 2.71 2.14 -8.28
N ILE A 6 3.05 1.42 -7.20
CA ILE A 6 4.23 1.73 -6.37
C ILE A 6 5.51 1.62 -7.20
N ASP A 7 5.65 0.57 -8.02
CA ASP A 7 6.83 0.40 -8.89
C ASP A 7 6.96 1.53 -9.90
N ALA A 8 5.86 1.93 -10.54
CA ALA A 8 5.86 3.03 -11.50
C ALA A 8 6.14 4.39 -10.82
N PHE A 9 5.60 4.61 -9.63
CA PHE A 9 5.89 5.81 -8.85
C PHE A 9 7.37 5.86 -8.45
N GLY A 10 7.88 4.79 -7.85
CA GLY A 10 9.27 4.71 -7.41
C GLY A 10 10.25 4.72 -8.58
N SER A 11 9.91 4.17 -9.75
CA SER A 11 10.78 4.25 -10.93
C SER A 11 10.98 5.67 -11.40
N ILE A 12 9.95 6.52 -11.34
CA ILE A 12 10.06 7.95 -11.61
C ILE A 12 10.92 8.62 -10.53
N VAL A 13 10.59 8.45 -9.25
CA VAL A 13 11.27 9.10 -8.12
C VAL A 13 12.76 8.75 -8.05
N PHE A 14 13.11 7.49 -8.30
CA PHE A 14 14.49 7.00 -8.23
C PHE A 14 15.21 6.99 -9.57
N ASN A 15 14.53 7.38 -10.66
CA ASN A 15 15.03 7.28 -12.02
C ASN A 15 15.52 5.84 -12.36
N LEU A 16 14.75 4.85 -11.90
CA LEU A 16 15.08 3.42 -12.00
C LEU A 16 14.50 2.83 -13.29
N GLU A 17 15.37 2.38 -14.20
CA GLU A 17 14.93 1.80 -15.48
C GLU A 17 14.55 0.32 -15.38
N LYS A 18 15.20 -0.44 -14.50
CA LYS A 18 15.03 -1.90 -14.38
C LYS A 18 15.06 -2.33 -12.91
N SER A 19 14.14 -3.21 -12.55
CA SER A 19 14.18 -3.93 -11.27
C SER A 19 15.07 -5.17 -11.41
N SER A 20 15.95 -5.39 -10.43
CA SER A 20 16.85 -6.54 -10.36
C SER A 20 16.26 -7.72 -9.58
N TYR A 21 15.26 -7.47 -8.72
CA TYR A 21 14.57 -8.49 -7.95
C TYR A 21 13.12 -8.06 -7.62
N GLU A 22 12.34 -9.00 -7.10
CA GLU A 22 10.94 -8.75 -6.70
C GLU A 22 10.87 -7.82 -5.48
N ALA A 23 9.90 -6.91 -5.48
CA ALA A 23 9.68 -5.92 -4.41
C ALA A 23 10.82 -4.91 -4.15
N GLN A 24 11.84 -4.84 -5.02
CA GLN A 24 12.94 -3.87 -4.90
C GLN A 24 12.44 -2.44 -4.70
N VAL A 25 11.52 -1.96 -5.54
CA VAL A 25 11.04 -0.57 -5.47
C VAL A 25 10.28 -0.34 -4.16
N GLY A 26 9.46 -1.30 -3.73
CA GLY A 26 8.76 -1.22 -2.45
C GLY A 26 9.73 -1.04 -1.28
N LEU A 27 10.80 -1.83 -1.21
CA LEU A 27 11.83 -1.72 -0.17
C LEU A 27 12.60 -0.40 -0.25
N MET A 28 12.91 0.06 -1.46
CA MET A 28 13.53 1.38 -1.65
C MET A 28 12.63 2.51 -1.15
N CYS A 29 11.32 2.44 -1.43
CA CYS A 29 10.35 3.39 -0.90
C CYS A 29 10.38 3.38 0.64
N GLU A 30 10.37 2.22 1.30
CA GLU A 30 10.41 2.16 2.78
C GLU A 30 11.62 2.90 3.37
N ALA A 31 12.79 2.77 2.75
CA ALA A 31 14.02 3.42 3.21
C ALA A 31 14.00 4.96 3.12
N PHE A 32 13.13 5.54 2.29
CA PHE A 32 13.02 6.99 2.07
C PHE A 32 11.82 7.63 2.78
N TYR A 33 11.04 6.85 3.52
CA TYR A 33 9.94 7.38 4.32
C TYR A 33 10.47 8.19 5.51
N ASP A 34 9.91 9.39 5.73
CA ASP A 34 10.20 10.22 6.89
C ASP A 34 8.95 10.41 7.75
N LYS A 35 8.95 9.80 8.93
CA LYS A 35 7.85 9.87 9.91
C LYS A 35 7.60 11.27 10.48
N ASN A 36 8.57 12.18 10.38
CA ASN A 36 8.44 13.55 10.91
C ASN A 36 7.88 14.52 9.87
N LEU A 37 7.77 14.09 8.61
CA LEU A 37 7.26 14.90 7.53
C LEU A 37 5.74 14.70 7.38
N ASP A 38 4.97 15.69 7.81
CA ASP A 38 3.50 15.69 7.69
C ASP A 38 3.08 16.16 6.28
N PHE A 39 3.22 15.25 5.31
CA PHE A 39 2.82 15.50 3.93
C PHE A 39 2.10 14.28 3.33
N SER A 40 1.04 14.52 2.55
CA SER A 40 0.24 13.48 1.88
C SER A 40 -0.28 14.00 0.55
N TYR A 41 -0.20 13.19 -0.50
CA TYR A 41 -1.00 13.43 -1.70
C TYR A 41 -2.47 13.11 -1.44
N LYS A 42 -3.35 13.64 -2.29
CA LYS A 42 -4.78 13.30 -2.28
C LYS A 42 -5.09 12.23 -3.31
N LEU A 43 -5.63 11.11 -2.85
CA LEU A 43 -6.26 10.07 -3.66
C LEU A 43 -7.78 10.17 -3.49
N PHE A 44 -8.53 9.89 -4.55
CA PHE A 44 -9.98 9.90 -4.52
C PHE A 44 -10.52 8.89 -5.53
N VAL A 45 -11.77 8.48 -5.34
CA VAL A 45 -12.46 7.60 -6.29
C VAL A 45 -13.23 8.46 -7.28
N GLU A 46 -13.02 8.23 -8.57
CA GLU A 46 -13.76 8.83 -9.67
C GLU A 46 -14.30 7.72 -10.56
N LYS A 47 -15.63 7.65 -10.73
CA LYS A 47 -16.31 6.62 -11.55
C LYS A 47 -15.90 5.19 -11.18
N GLY A 48 -15.79 4.92 -9.89
CA GLY A 48 -15.41 3.59 -9.35
C GLY A 48 -13.92 3.24 -9.47
N GLN A 49 -13.06 4.18 -9.88
CA GLN A 49 -11.62 3.96 -10.01
C GLN A 49 -10.84 4.94 -9.13
N VAL A 50 -9.76 4.46 -8.52
CA VAL A 50 -8.86 5.31 -7.73
C VAL A 50 -8.03 6.19 -8.66
N ASN A 51 -8.08 7.51 -8.46
CA ASN A 51 -7.32 8.48 -9.24
C ASN A 51 -5.94 8.72 -8.60
N PHE A 52 -4.88 8.33 -9.32
CA PHE A 52 -3.48 8.48 -8.89
C PHE A 52 -2.76 9.69 -9.51
N LYS A 53 -3.47 10.56 -10.24
CA LYS A 53 -2.83 11.66 -11.00
C LYS A 53 -1.96 12.55 -10.13
N ASN A 54 -2.46 12.98 -8.97
CA ASN A 54 -1.70 13.86 -8.06
C ASN A 54 -0.44 13.20 -7.53
N LEU A 55 -0.51 11.89 -7.26
CA LEU A 55 0.63 11.10 -6.81
C LEU A 55 1.68 11.02 -7.92
N ILE A 56 1.31 10.70 -9.16
CA ILE A 56 2.26 10.66 -10.29
C ILE A 56 2.87 12.04 -10.59
N LEU A 57 2.08 13.11 -10.51
CA LEU A 57 2.62 14.47 -10.67
C LEU A 57 3.64 14.83 -9.58
N GLY A 58 3.36 14.44 -8.34
CA GLY A 58 4.30 14.60 -7.23
C GLY A 58 5.60 13.83 -7.45
N ALA A 59 5.52 12.61 -8.00
CA ALA A 59 6.71 11.82 -8.36
C ALA A 59 7.69 12.57 -9.29
N LEU A 60 7.15 13.41 -10.19
CA LEU A 60 7.90 14.17 -11.18
C LEU A 60 8.48 15.49 -10.65
N GLN A 61 7.95 16.01 -9.55
CA GLN A 61 8.19 17.38 -9.09
C GLN A 61 8.87 17.46 -7.72
N ASP A 62 8.49 16.56 -6.80
CA ASP A 62 8.96 16.59 -5.42
C ASP A 62 10.26 15.80 -5.24
N GLU A 63 11.07 16.22 -4.28
CA GLU A 63 12.26 15.48 -3.86
C GLU A 63 11.90 14.10 -3.27
N LYS A 64 12.83 13.14 -3.37
CA LYS A 64 12.59 11.72 -3.09
C LYS A 64 11.88 11.47 -1.76
N THR A 65 12.40 11.99 -0.66
CA THR A 65 11.83 11.79 0.69
C THR A 65 10.40 12.31 0.79
N LYS A 66 10.13 13.52 0.27
CA LYS A 66 8.78 14.09 0.27
C LYS A 66 7.84 13.31 -0.63
N ALA A 67 8.29 12.91 -1.81
CA ALA A 67 7.49 12.11 -2.72
C ALA A 67 7.09 10.76 -2.11
N ILE A 68 8.06 10.02 -1.58
CA ILE A 68 7.82 8.73 -0.93
C ILE A 68 6.92 8.87 0.30
N THR A 69 7.20 9.86 1.17
CA THR A 69 6.39 10.11 2.36
C THR A 69 4.95 10.46 1.98
N GLY A 70 4.78 11.35 0.99
CA GLY A 70 3.50 11.73 0.44
C GLY A 70 2.71 10.55 -0.13
N MET A 71 3.38 9.61 -0.80
CA MET A 71 2.76 8.39 -1.33
C MET A 71 2.24 7.48 -0.21
N PHE A 72 3.09 7.13 0.77
CA PHE A 72 2.68 6.23 1.85
C PHE A 72 1.56 6.82 2.69
N ASN A 73 1.67 8.10 3.06
CA ASN A 73 0.61 8.78 3.79
C ASN A 73 -0.68 8.86 2.97
N ALA A 74 -0.60 9.08 1.66
CA ALA A 74 -1.78 9.10 0.78
C ALA A 74 -2.47 7.73 0.70
N LEU A 75 -1.70 6.64 0.57
CA LEU A 75 -2.25 5.28 0.57
C LEU A 75 -2.91 4.94 1.91
N ALA A 76 -2.26 5.26 3.03
CA ALA A 76 -2.82 5.02 4.35
C ALA A 76 -4.11 5.83 4.58
N ASN A 77 -4.09 7.12 4.28
CA ASN A 77 -5.27 7.98 4.39
C ASN A 77 -6.40 7.47 3.48
N PHE A 78 -6.09 7.05 2.26
CA PHE A 78 -7.08 6.49 1.34
C PHE A 78 -7.70 5.19 1.86
N ILE A 79 -6.92 4.26 2.42
CA ILE A 79 -7.45 3.03 3.02
C ILE A 79 -8.41 3.36 4.16
N ILE A 80 -8.01 4.27 5.05
CA ILE A 80 -8.83 4.71 6.18
C ILE A 80 -10.13 5.33 5.68
N ASP A 81 -10.04 6.29 4.77
CA ASP A 81 -11.21 7.03 4.29
C ASP A 81 -12.16 6.15 3.48
N PHE A 82 -11.63 5.31 2.59
CA PHE A 82 -12.44 4.38 1.80
C PHE A 82 -13.16 3.34 2.68
N SER A 83 -12.52 2.88 3.75
CA SER A 83 -13.13 1.89 4.64
C SER A 83 -14.29 2.42 5.48
N LYS A 84 -14.35 3.73 5.76
CA LYS A 84 -15.43 4.36 6.54
C LYS A 84 -16.80 4.23 5.89
N ASP A 85 -16.84 4.03 4.57
CA ASP A 85 -18.08 3.87 3.82
C ASP A 85 -18.75 2.50 4.05
N TYR A 86 -18.10 1.62 4.83
CA TYR A 86 -18.56 0.26 5.11
C TYR A 86 -18.57 -0.03 6.62
N ASP A 87 -19.67 -0.58 7.13
CA ASP A 87 -19.76 -1.10 8.50
C ASP A 87 -19.20 -2.53 8.58
N LEU A 88 -17.91 -2.67 8.24
CA LEU A 88 -17.22 -3.96 8.16
C LEU A 88 -15.82 -3.86 8.77
N LYS A 89 -15.35 -4.99 9.33
CA LYS A 89 -13.96 -5.13 9.78
C LYS A 89 -13.02 -5.13 8.58
N VAL A 90 -11.91 -4.40 8.70
CA VAL A 90 -10.92 -4.27 7.62
C VAL A 90 -9.85 -5.35 7.77
N LEU A 91 -9.60 -6.09 6.70
CA LEU A 91 -8.53 -7.08 6.62
C LEU A 91 -7.56 -6.69 5.51
N LEU A 92 -6.27 -6.64 5.83
CA LEU A 92 -5.20 -6.32 4.89
C LEU A 92 -4.47 -7.61 4.49
N SER A 93 -4.41 -7.87 3.19
CA SER A 93 -3.75 -9.04 2.61
C SER A 93 -3.26 -8.75 1.19
N GLY A 94 -2.32 -9.55 0.70
CA GLY A 94 -1.54 -9.33 -0.51
C GLY A 94 -0.13 -8.82 -0.22
N GLY A 95 0.80 -9.04 -1.16
CA GLY A 95 2.23 -8.74 -0.97
C GLY A 95 2.55 -7.28 -0.63
N VAL A 96 1.73 -6.31 -1.07
CA VAL A 96 1.93 -4.89 -0.74
C VAL A 96 1.85 -4.64 0.77
N PHE A 97 1.01 -5.38 1.49
CA PHE A 97 0.84 -5.22 2.93
C PHE A 97 1.94 -5.92 3.76
N GLN A 98 2.98 -6.45 3.11
CA GLN A 98 4.24 -6.79 3.80
C GLN A 98 5.10 -5.56 4.09
N ASN A 99 4.78 -4.44 3.47
CA ASN A 99 5.45 -3.17 3.69
C ASN A 99 5.20 -2.68 5.12
N ILE A 100 6.23 -2.74 5.97
CA ILE A 100 6.09 -2.44 7.41
C ILE A 100 5.76 -0.97 7.61
N THR A 101 6.35 -0.10 6.80
CA THR A 101 6.11 1.35 6.84
C THR A 101 4.62 1.68 6.71
N LEU A 102 3.93 1.10 5.72
CA LEU A 102 2.49 1.33 5.53
C LEU A 102 1.66 0.85 6.74
N LEU A 103 2.01 -0.32 7.32
CA LEU A 103 1.32 -0.83 8.51
C LEU A 103 1.54 0.04 9.74
N GLU A 104 2.76 0.56 9.93
CA GLU A 104 3.08 1.46 11.03
C GLU A 104 2.32 2.79 10.93
N ILE A 105 2.15 3.34 9.72
CA ILE A 105 1.33 4.55 9.52
C ILE A 105 -0.13 4.31 9.89
N LEU A 106 -0.70 3.16 9.47
CA LEU A 106 -2.09 2.81 9.82
C LEU A 106 -2.24 2.64 11.34
N LYS A 107 -1.29 1.97 12.01
CA LYS A 107 -1.27 1.83 13.47
C LYS A 107 -1.13 3.18 14.17
N ALA A 108 -0.23 4.05 13.71
CA ALA A 108 -0.02 5.38 14.28
C ALA A 108 -1.26 6.28 14.16
N LYS A 109 -2.10 6.03 13.14
CA LYS A 109 -3.40 6.69 12.95
C LYS A 109 -4.54 6.03 13.75
N ASN A 110 -4.25 5.07 14.63
CA ASN A 110 -5.24 4.30 15.39
C ASN A 110 -6.31 3.64 14.51
N PHE A 111 -5.95 3.21 13.30
CA PHE A 111 -6.86 2.50 12.43
C PHE A 111 -6.97 1.02 12.86
N ASP A 112 -8.19 0.52 13.01
CA ASP A 112 -8.43 -0.88 13.38
C ASP A 112 -8.44 -1.77 12.12
N PHE A 113 -7.51 -2.72 12.06
CA PHE A 113 -7.37 -3.66 10.95
C PHE A 113 -6.78 -4.99 11.39
N PHE A 114 -7.07 -6.03 10.62
CA PHE A 114 -6.50 -7.36 10.80
C PHE A 114 -5.45 -7.65 9.73
N ILE A 115 -4.33 -8.25 10.15
CA ILE A 115 -3.32 -8.82 9.26
C ILE A 115 -2.93 -10.22 9.75
N PRO A 116 -2.66 -11.19 8.84
CA PRO A 116 -2.17 -12.52 9.24
C PRO A 116 -0.88 -12.44 10.07
N LEU A 117 -0.90 -12.98 11.30
CA LEU A 117 0.27 -13.01 12.19
C LEU A 117 1.15 -14.26 11.99
N LYS A 118 0.52 -15.40 11.71
CA LYS A 118 1.20 -16.70 11.65
C LYS A 118 1.73 -17.04 10.26
N TYR A 119 1.07 -16.54 9.23
CA TYR A 119 1.34 -16.88 7.83
C TYR A 119 1.58 -15.59 7.05
N PRO A 120 2.48 -15.58 6.05
CA PRO A 120 2.70 -14.39 5.25
C PRO A 120 1.41 -13.98 4.52
N CYS A 121 1.14 -12.69 4.46
CA CYS A 121 -0.04 -12.16 3.78
C CYS A 121 0.06 -12.19 2.24
N ASN A 122 1.10 -12.80 1.66
CA ASN A 122 1.34 -12.84 0.22
C ASN A 122 0.96 -14.20 -0.39
N ASP A 123 1.32 -14.37 -1.66
CA ASP A 123 0.99 -15.54 -2.47
C ASP A 123 1.56 -16.85 -1.90
N SER A 124 2.57 -16.80 -1.03
CA SER A 124 3.09 -17.99 -0.34
C SER A 124 2.06 -18.67 0.58
N SER A 125 0.99 -17.98 0.96
CA SER A 125 -0.11 -18.55 1.77
C SER A 125 -1.46 -18.57 1.05
N ILE A 126 -1.51 -18.34 -0.26
CA ILE A 126 -2.78 -18.30 -1.01
C ILE A 126 -3.53 -19.63 -0.98
N ALA A 127 -2.80 -20.76 -1.03
CA ALA A 127 -3.37 -22.11 -0.99
C ALA A 127 -4.12 -22.38 0.33
N LEU A 128 -3.67 -21.81 1.44
CA LEU A 128 -4.36 -21.92 2.73
C LEU A 128 -5.73 -21.24 2.66
N GLY A 129 -5.79 -20.03 2.09
CA GLY A 129 -7.05 -19.30 1.89
C GLY A 129 -8.01 -20.06 0.97
N GLN A 130 -7.51 -20.65 -0.13
CA GLN A 130 -8.30 -21.46 -1.05
C GLN A 130 -8.88 -22.71 -0.38
N MET A 131 -8.08 -23.43 0.40
CA MET A 131 -8.53 -24.61 1.15
C MET A 131 -9.60 -24.24 2.19
N VAL A 132 -9.37 -23.18 2.98
CA VAL A 132 -10.36 -22.74 3.99
C VAL A 132 -11.65 -22.26 3.33
N HIS A 133 -11.57 -21.59 2.18
CA HIS A 133 -12.75 -21.19 1.41
C HIS A 133 -13.55 -22.41 0.95
N PHE A 134 -12.88 -23.40 0.33
CA PHE A 134 -13.51 -24.65 -0.12
C PHE A 134 -14.22 -25.38 1.02
N LEU A 135 -13.54 -25.58 2.16
CA LEU A 135 -14.11 -26.26 3.33
C LEU A 135 -15.29 -25.52 3.98
N ASN A 136 -15.41 -24.21 3.77
CA ASN A 136 -16.56 -23.43 4.26
C ASN A 136 -17.73 -23.41 3.27
N LEU A 137 -17.51 -23.72 1.99
CA LEU A 137 -18.59 -23.87 1.00
C LEU A 137 -19.34 -25.20 1.15
N GLU A 138 -18.69 -26.23 1.70
CA GLU A 138 -19.29 -27.54 1.96
C GLU A 138 -20.14 -27.59 3.24
N LYS A 139 -20.24 -26.48 3.98
CA LYS A 139 -21.11 -26.33 5.16
C LYS A 139 -22.40 -25.60 4.80
#